data_AF-A0A2M8F5D4-F1
#
_entry.id   AF-A0A2M8F5D4-F1
#
_cell.length_a   1.000
_cell.length_b   1.000
_cell.length_c   1.000
_cell.angle_alpha   90.00
_cell.angle_beta   90.00
_cell.angle_gamma   90.00
#
_symmetry.space_group_name_H-M   'P 1'
#
loop_
_entity.id
_entity.type
_entity.pdbx_description
1 polymer ?
#
loop_
_entity_poly.entity_id
_entity_poly.type
_entity_poly.pdbx_seq_one_letter_code
_entity_poly.pdbx_strand_id
1 'polypeptide(L)'
;MIRDFLFRSYLGDGEKIIFVIHRHVFMQAKDFMKIMFFGLLIPAFLWWLFPPFGAVAGIWLGLGLIRFIYEFFDWYYDVWLVTNVSITEIVWQGFFEKSSARIEYHIIQGIGYEVKGFVRTIFNYGTITLDKFTGNSSVFDGAMNPKRKAELLTQAQDEFVKNKSFRDHHALQNLISDLLQQHVSEHGVPSAVERNS
;
A
#
# COMPACT_ATOMS: atom_id res chain seq x y z
N MET A 1 3.50 -12.73 10.43
CA MET A 1 4.36 -13.83 9.97
C MET A 1 4.25 -14.12 8.47
N ILE A 2 3.11 -14.57 7.92
CA ILE A 2 3.03 -14.85 6.45
C ILE A 2 3.10 -13.57 5.61
N ARG A 3 2.43 -12.49 6.05
CA ARG A 3 2.47 -11.17 5.39
C ARG A 3 3.90 -10.62 5.32
N ASP A 4 4.67 -10.74 6.39
CA ASP A 4 6.04 -10.22 6.45
C ASP A 4 7.00 -10.99 5.55
N PHE A 5 6.70 -12.23 5.18
CA PHE A 5 7.54 -13.01 4.26
C PHE A 5 7.28 -12.61 2.80
N LEU A 6 6.01 -12.46 2.42
CA LEU A 6 5.59 -12.18 1.04
C LEU A 6 5.98 -10.77 0.57
N PHE A 7 5.98 -9.79 1.48
CA PHE A 7 6.24 -8.40 1.14
C PHE A 7 7.66 -7.93 1.45
N ARG A 8 8.55 -8.82 1.93
CA ARG A 8 9.96 -8.50 2.27
C ARG A 8 10.74 -7.89 1.12
N SER A 9 10.48 -8.30 -0.12
CA SER A 9 11.16 -7.75 -1.30
C SER A 9 10.87 -6.27 -1.54
N TYR A 10 9.81 -5.73 -0.93
CA TYR A 10 9.40 -4.33 -1.06
C TYR A 10 9.80 -3.47 0.14
N LEU A 11 10.41 -4.08 1.18
CA LEU A 11 10.86 -3.40 2.38
C LEU A 11 12.33 -3.03 2.28
N GLY A 12 12.66 -1.79 2.63
CA GLY A 12 14.03 -1.34 2.86
C GLY A 12 14.58 -1.79 4.21
N ASP A 13 15.87 -1.55 4.45
CA ASP A 13 16.55 -1.98 5.67
C ASP A 13 15.88 -1.39 6.93
N GLY A 14 15.41 -2.27 7.82
CA GLY A 14 14.73 -1.90 9.07
C GLY A 14 13.29 -1.40 8.91
N GLU A 15 12.71 -1.45 7.71
CA GLU A 15 11.33 -1.07 7.46
C GLU A 15 10.34 -2.12 8.00
N LYS A 16 9.29 -1.65 8.67
CA LYS A 16 8.25 -2.48 9.29
C LYS A 16 6.89 -2.19 8.69
N ILE A 17 6.15 -3.26 8.39
CA ILE A 17 4.78 -3.17 7.90
C ILE A 17 3.85 -2.82 9.06
N ILE A 18 3.11 -1.72 8.95
CA ILE A 18 2.08 -1.35 9.94
C ILE A 18 0.79 -2.08 9.57
N PHE A 19 0.30 -1.91 8.34
CA PHE A 19 -0.89 -2.60 7.85
C PHE A 19 -0.92 -2.71 6.32
N VAL A 20 -1.83 -3.54 5.82
CA VAL A 20 -2.06 -3.73 4.38
C VAL A 20 -3.53 -3.44 4.11
N ILE A 21 -3.80 -2.65 3.09
CA ILE A 21 -5.15 -2.41 2.56
C ILE A 21 -5.32 -3.33 1.35
N HIS A 22 -6.30 -4.21 1.41
CA HIS A 22 -6.67 -5.07 0.30
C HIS A 22 -7.89 -4.49 -0.41
N ARG A 23 -7.97 -4.69 -1.73
CA ARG A 23 -9.14 -4.36 -2.53
C ARG A 23 -10.32 -5.22 -2.09
N HIS A 24 -11.49 -4.61 -1.96
CA HIS A 24 -12.69 -5.31 -1.50
C HIS A 24 -13.16 -6.33 -2.53
N VAL A 25 -13.43 -7.56 -2.09
CA VAL A 25 -13.85 -8.69 -2.95
C VAL A 25 -15.05 -8.38 -3.83
N PHE A 26 -15.98 -7.52 -3.39
CA PHE A 26 -17.17 -7.18 -4.17
C PHE A 26 -16.86 -6.35 -5.42
N MET A 27 -15.73 -5.66 -5.45
CA MET A 27 -15.31 -4.94 -6.65
C MET A 27 -15.05 -5.93 -7.79
N GLN A 28 -14.35 -7.03 -7.49
CA GLN A 28 -14.03 -8.10 -8.43
C GLN A 28 -15.13 -9.16 -8.58
N ALA A 29 -16.10 -9.21 -7.66
CA ALA A 29 -17.10 -10.27 -7.59
C ALA A 29 -17.91 -10.41 -8.89
N LYS A 30 -18.13 -9.32 -9.63
CA LYS A 30 -18.82 -9.38 -10.94
C LYS A 30 -18.03 -10.18 -11.96
N ASP A 31 -16.71 -10.01 -11.99
CA ASP A 31 -15.85 -10.70 -12.95
C ASP A 31 -15.60 -12.15 -12.53
N PHE A 32 -15.45 -12.41 -11.22
CA PHE A 32 -15.49 -13.77 -10.69
C PHE A 32 -16.79 -14.49 -11.03
N MET A 33 -17.95 -13.83 -10.88
CA MET A 33 -19.24 -14.44 -11.18
C MET A 33 -19.39 -14.75 -12.67
N LYS A 34 -18.90 -13.88 -13.57
CA LYS A 34 -18.86 -14.17 -15.01
C LYS A 34 -17.97 -15.38 -15.31
N ILE A 35 -16.77 -15.44 -14.73
CA ILE A 35 -15.83 -16.56 -14.96
C ILE A 35 -16.40 -17.86 -14.39
N MET A 36 -17.01 -17.83 -13.21
CA MET A 36 -17.68 -18.99 -12.62
C MET A 36 -18.83 -19.49 -13.51
N PHE A 37 -19.69 -18.60 -13.99
CA PHE A 37 -20.85 -18.98 -14.78
C PHE A 37 -20.45 -19.43 -16.19
N PHE A 38 -19.72 -18.60 -16.94
CA PHE A 38 -19.37 -18.86 -18.34
C PHE A 38 -18.15 -19.77 -18.51
N GLY A 39 -17.19 -19.73 -17.59
CA GLY A 39 -15.93 -20.47 -17.68
C GLY A 39 -15.95 -21.84 -17.00
N LEU A 40 -16.84 -22.07 -16.02
CA LEU A 40 -16.92 -23.34 -15.30
C LEU A 40 -18.29 -24.00 -15.43
N LEU A 41 -19.37 -23.27 -15.14
CA LEU A 41 -20.71 -23.85 -15.07
C LEU A 41 -21.22 -24.31 -16.45
N ILE A 42 -21.12 -23.45 -17.47
CA ILE A 42 -21.51 -23.80 -18.85
C ILE A 42 -20.72 -25.00 -19.40
N PRO A 43 -19.37 -25.02 -19.39
CA PRO A 43 -18.65 -26.17 -19.92
C PRO A 43 -18.87 -27.44 -19.10
N ALA A 44 -19.01 -27.35 -17.77
CA ALA A 44 -19.36 -28.52 -16.96
C ALA A 44 -20.76 -29.07 -17.31
N PHE A 45 -21.73 -28.18 -17.53
CA PHE A 45 -23.08 -28.57 -17.95
C PHE A 45 -23.10 -29.17 -19.35
N LEU A 46 -22.35 -28.61 -20.29
CA LEU A 46 -22.21 -29.15 -21.65
C LEU A 46 -21.51 -30.51 -21.66
N TRP A 47 -20.50 -30.72 -20.80
CA TRP A 47 -19.87 -32.04 -20.62
C TRP A 47 -20.90 -33.08 -20.16
N TRP A 48 -21.74 -32.72 -19.19
CA TRP A 48 -22.80 -33.59 -18.68
C TRP A 48 -23.88 -33.89 -19.73
N LEU A 49 -24.29 -32.89 -20.52
CA LEU A 49 -25.36 -33.01 -21.52
C LEU A 49 -24.91 -33.69 -22.82
N PHE A 50 -23.65 -33.49 -23.23
CA PHE A 50 -23.10 -34.02 -24.48
C PHE A 50 -21.74 -34.71 -24.29
N PRO A 51 -21.72 -35.93 -23.73
CA PRO A 51 -20.48 -36.68 -23.49
C PRO A 51 -19.53 -36.84 -24.70
N PRO A 52 -20.02 -37.01 -25.96
CA PRO A 52 -19.14 -37.13 -27.12
C PRO A 52 -18.27 -35.89 -27.38
N PHE A 53 -18.71 -34.70 -26.94
CA PHE A 53 -17.96 -33.45 -27.05
C PHE A 53 -17.14 -33.13 -25.79
N GLY A 54 -16.99 -34.09 -24.87
CA GLY A 54 -16.30 -33.93 -23.60
C GLY A 54 -14.94 -33.26 -23.77
N ALA A 55 -14.08 -33.73 -24.66
CA ALA A 55 -12.74 -33.16 -24.86
C ALA A 55 -12.74 -31.62 -25.07
N VAL A 56 -13.70 -31.09 -25.84
CA VAL A 56 -13.84 -29.64 -26.07
C VAL A 56 -14.32 -28.93 -24.80
N ALA A 57 -15.31 -29.49 -24.11
CA ALA A 57 -15.80 -28.96 -22.83
C ALA A 57 -14.72 -28.99 -21.73
N GLY A 58 -13.85 -30.01 -21.73
CA GLY A 58 -12.73 -30.13 -20.79
C GLY A 58 -11.64 -29.08 -21.03
N ILE A 59 -11.29 -28.82 -22.29
CA ILE A 59 -10.35 -27.75 -22.65
C ILE A 59 -10.93 -26.38 -22.22
N TRP A 60 -12.21 -26.14 -22.49
CA TRP A 60 -12.88 -24.91 -22.06
C TRP A 60 -12.87 -24.76 -20.53
N LEU A 61 -13.23 -25.82 -19.79
CA LEU A 61 -13.18 -25.82 -18.32
C LEU A 61 -11.76 -25.53 -17.80
N GLY A 62 -10.74 -26.13 -18.42
CA GLY A 62 -9.33 -25.86 -18.10
C GLY A 62 -8.95 -24.38 -18.32
N LEU A 63 -9.35 -23.78 -19.43
CA LEU A 63 -9.15 -22.35 -19.69
C LEU A 63 -9.90 -21.48 -18.68
N GLY A 64 -11.12 -21.88 -18.30
CA GLY A 64 -11.91 -21.23 -17.25
C GLY A 64 -11.20 -21.24 -15.90
N LEU A 65 -10.62 -22.38 -15.51
CA LEU A 65 -9.83 -22.50 -14.28
C LEU A 65 -8.58 -21.61 -14.31
N ILE A 66 -7.83 -21.61 -15.43
CA ILE A 66 -6.65 -20.76 -15.58
C ILE A 66 -7.04 -19.28 -15.44
N ARG A 67 -8.15 -18.86 -16.08
CA ARG A 67 -8.65 -17.49 -15.97
C ARG A 67 -9.12 -17.15 -14.56
N PHE A 68 -9.75 -18.10 -13.86
CA PHE A 68 -10.16 -17.92 -12.47
C PHE A 68 -8.96 -17.72 -11.55
N ILE A 69 -7.92 -18.55 -11.69
CA ILE A 69 -6.68 -18.43 -10.93
C ILE A 69 -6.00 -17.09 -11.20
N TYR A 70 -5.98 -16.66 -12.47
CA TYR A 70 -5.45 -15.35 -12.85
C TYR A 70 -6.18 -14.21 -12.12
N GLU A 71 -7.51 -14.18 -12.18
CA GLU A 71 -8.32 -13.14 -11.52
C GLU A 71 -8.14 -13.16 -9.99
N PHE A 72 -7.96 -14.35 -9.42
CA PHE A 72 -7.64 -14.53 -8.00
C PHE A 72 -6.31 -13.89 -7.60
N PHE A 73 -5.26 -14.13 -8.37
CA PHE A 73 -3.96 -13.52 -8.11
C PHE A 73 -3.97 -12.00 -8.35
N ASP A 74 -4.69 -11.52 -9.37
CA ASP A 74 -4.89 -10.08 -9.61
C ASP A 74 -5.51 -9.39 -8.38
N TRP A 75 -6.60 -9.96 -7.85
CA TRP A 75 -7.23 -9.45 -6.64
C TRP A 75 -6.34 -9.57 -5.40
N TYR A 76 -5.58 -10.66 -5.27
CA TYR A 76 -4.73 -10.89 -4.08
C TYR A 76 -3.53 -9.94 -4.01
N TYR A 77 -2.92 -9.64 -5.16
CA TYR A 77 -1.72 -8.80 -5.22
C TYR A 77 -2.01 -7.31 -5.39
N ASP A 78 -3.24 -6.91 -5.70
CA ASP A 78 -3.63 -5.50 -5.70
C ASP A 78 -3.84 -4.98 -4.26
N VAL A 79 -2.76 -4.43 -3.70
CA VAL A 79 -2.71 -3.99 -2.30
C VAL A 79 -1.92 -2.71 -2.12
N TRP A 80 -2.33 -1.91 -1.14
CA TRP A 80 -1.51 -0.84 -0.58
C TRP A 80 -0.83 -1.32 0.70
N LEU A 81 0.49 -1.40 0.66
CA LEU A 81 1.35 -1.77 1.76
C LEU A 81 1.77 -0.51 2.52
N VAL A 82 1.31 -0.37 3.76
CA VAL A 82 1.61 0.79 4.60
C VAL A 82 2.69 0.42 5.61
N THR A 83 3.80 1.12 5.55
CA THR A 83 4.97 0.89 6.40
C THR A 83 5.24 2.09 7.30
N ASN A 84 6.24 1.98 8.17
CA ASN A 84 6.68 3.11 9.01
C ASN A 84 7.47 4.18 8.25
N VAL A 85 7.79 4.00 6.96
CA VAL A 85 8.59 4.94 6.16
C VAL A 85 7.86 5.44 4.92
N SER A 86 6.98 4.63 4.33
CA SER A 86 6.28 4.97 3.09
C SER A 86 5.03 4.12 2.87
N ILE A 87 4.29 4.45 1.82
CA ILE A 87 3.20 3.62 1.30
C ILE A 87 3.68 3.03 -0.04
N THR A 88 3.63 1.71 -0.17
CA THR A 88 3.95 1.02 -1.42
C THR A 88 2.68 0.46 -2.03
N GLU A 89 2.33 0.95 -3.21
CA GLU A 89 1.30 0.40 -4.06
C GLU A 89 1.88 -0.78 -4.85
N ILE A 90 1.22 -1.93 -4.77
CA ILE A 90 1.61 -3.14 -5.49
C ILE A 90 0.46 -3.51 -6.40
N VAL A 91 0.74 -3.59 -7.70
CA VAL A 91 -0.25 -3.95 -8.73
C VAL A 91 0.33 -5.06 -9.60
N TRP A 92 -0.46 -6.10 -9.81
CA TRP A 92 -0.10 -7.18 -10.72
C TRP A 92 -0.80 -6.95 -12.06
N GLN A 93 -0.06 -6.83 -13.16
CA GLN A 93 -0.60 -6.53 -14.49
C GLN A 93 -0.56 -7.73 -15.44
N GLY A 94 -0.27 -8.92 -14.93
CA GLY A 94 -0.22 -10.14 -15.74
C GLY A 94 0.69 -11.20 -15.14
N PHE A 95 0.73 -12.40 -15.74
CA PHE A 95 1.55 -13.51 -15.25
C PHE A 95 3.04 -13.17 -15.06
N PHE A 96 3.55 -12.18 -15.81
CA PHE A 96 4.97 -11.79 -15.82
C PHE A 96 5.20 -10.30 -15.52
N GLU A 97 4.14 -9.52 -15.33
CA GLU A 97 4.25 -8.08 -15.13
C GLU A 97 3.78 -7.70 -13.72
N LYS A 98 4.72 -7.19 -12.92
CA LYS A 98 4.49 -6.66 -11.58
C LYS A 98 4.93 -5.22 -11.56
N SER A 99 4.04 -4.33 -11.13
CA SER A 99 4.35 -2.93 -10.90
C SER A 99 4.29 -2.64 -9.41
N SER A 100 5.27 -1.89 -8.91
CA SER A 100 5.23 -1.39 -7.54
C SER A 100 5.63 0.08 -7.53
N ALA A 101 4.77 0.93 -6.98
CA ALA A 101 5.03 2.35 -6.83
C ALA A 101 5.18 2.69 -5.35
N ARG A 102 6.27 3.39 -5.01
CA ARG A 102 6.55 3.80 -3.64
C ARG A 102 6.24 5.28 -3.47
N ILE A 103 5.49 5.60 -2.43
CA ILE A 103 5.02 6.94 -2.09
C ILE A 103 5.57 7.27 -0.71
N GLU A 104 6.49 8.22 -0.65
CA GLU A 104 7.07 8.65 0.62
C GLU A 104 6.09 9.54 1.40
N TYR A 105 6.08 9.44 2.73
CA TYR A 105 5.18 10.25 3.56
C TYR A 105 5.39 11.76 3.40
N HIS A 106 6.61 12.19 3.06
CA HIS A 106 6.95 13.60 2.95
C HIS A 106 6.39 14.26 1.67
N ILE A 107 6.08 13.47 0.63
CA ILE A 107 5.48 14.00 -0.61
C ILE A 107 3.96 14.01 -0.56
N ILE A 108 3.35 13.37 0.44
CA ILE A 108 1.89 13.31 0.60
C ILE A 108 1.41 14.65 1.14
N GLN A 109 0.59 15.34 0.34
CA GLN A 109 -0.03 16.61 0.70
C GLN A 109 -1.31 16.38 1.50
N GLY A 110 -2.10 15.38 1.11
CA GLY A 110 -3.41 15.12 1.71
C GLY A 110 -3.89 13.70 1.48
N ILE A 111 -4.72 13.23 2.40
CA ILE A 111 -5.33 11.89 2.37
C ILE A 111 -6.84 12.08 2.42
N GLY A 112 -7.49 11.77 1.30
CA GLY A 112 -8.94 11.81 1.13
C GLY A 112 -9.57 10.43 1.12
N TYR A 113 -10.87 10.38 1.39
CA TYR A 113 -11.67 9.18 1.15
C TYR A 113 -13.03 9.56 0.58
N GLU A 114 -13.61 8.63 -0.17
CA GLU A 114 -14.91 8.81 -0.80
C GLU A 114 -15.71 7.51 -0.78
N VAL A 115 -16.98 7.59 -0.40
CA VAL A 115 -17.93 6.48 -0.47
C VAL A 115 -19.11 6.92 -1.35
N LYS A 116 -19.14 6.43 -2.60
CA LYS A 116 -20.18 6.77 -3.57
C LYS A 116 -21.17 5.63 -3.79
N GLY A 117 -22.44 5.88 -3.48
CA GLY A 117 -23.55 4.99 -3.81
C GLY A 117 -24.05 4.10 -2.67
N PHE A 118 -25.27 3.57 -2.85
CA PHE A 118 -26.00 2.82 -1.82
C PHE A 118 -25.28 1.53 -1.38
N VAL A 119 -24.86 0.71 -2.35
CA VAL A 119 -24.17 -0.57 -2.08
C VAL A 119 -22.85 -0.33 -1.35
N ARG A 120 -22.05 0.66 -1.81
CA ARG A 120 -20.79 1.03 -1.18
C ARG A 120 -20.96 1.48 0.28
N THR A 121 -22.05 2.19 0.56
CA THR A 121 -22.41 2.66 1.90
C THR A 121 -22.79 1.50 2.81
N ILE A 122 -23.64 0.57 2.33
CA ILE A 122 -24.08 -0.60 3.12
C ILE A 122 -22.91 -1.51 3.48
N PHE A 123 -22.07 -1.82 2.50
CA PHE A 123 -20.91 -2.71 2.70
C PHE A 123 -19.65 -1.96 3.19
N ASN A 124 -19.78 -0.66 3.46
CA ASN A 124 -18.74 0.23 3.96
C ASN A 124 -17.39 0.12 3.24
N TYR A 125 -17.41 0.09 1.90
CA TYR A 125 -16.20 0.15 1.08
C TYR A 125 -16.22 1.40 0.20
N GLY A 126 -15.05 1.93 -0.10
CA GLY A 126 -14.94 3.13 -0.91
C GLY A 126 -13.54 3.35 -1.43
N THR A 127 -13.28 4.56 -1.88
CA THR A 127 -12.06 4.95 -2.55
C THR A 127 -11.22 5.78 -1.60
N ILE A 128 -9.90 5.55 -1.56
CA ILE A 128 -8.94 6.38 -0.83
C ILE A 128 -8.07 7.09 -1.87
N THR A 129 -7.87 8.40 -1.68
CA THR A 129 -7.06 9.22 -2.58
C THR A 129 -5.89 9.80 -1.81
N LEU A 130 -4.69 9.63 -2.34
CA LEU A 130 -3.46 10.26 -1.84
C LEU A 130 -3.04 11.36 -2.81
N ASP A 131 -3.18 12.60 -2.36
CA ASP A 131 -2.71 13.76 -3.10
C ASP A 131 -1.24 14.01 -2.77
N LYS A 132 -0.43 14.22 -3.82
CA LYS A 132 1.01 14.38 -3.71
C LYS A 132 1.40 15.79 -4.15
N PHE A 133 2.45 16.34 -3.54
CA PHE A 133 3.02 17.63 -3.96
C PHE A 133 3.52 17.60 -5.42
N THR A 134 3.97 16.44 -5.88
CA THR A 134 4.47 16.23 -7.24
C THR A 134 3.90 14.94 -7.83
N GLY A 135 3.53 14.99 -9.12
CA GLY A 135 2.96 13.86 -9.85
C GLY A 135 1.44 13.69 -9.68
N ASN A 136 0.92 12.58 -10.22
CA ASN A 136 -0.51 12.27 -10.21
C ASN A 136 -0.93 11.68 -8.86
N SER A 137 -2.11 12.05 -8.34
CA SER A 137 -2.68 11.44 -7.14
C SER A 137 -2.80 9.92 -7.28
N SER A 138 -2.50 9.20 -6.21
CA SER A 138 -2.65 7.74 -6.15
C SER A 138 -4.04 7.41 -5.61
N VAL A 139 -4.78 6.57 -6.33
CA VAL A 139 -6.18 6.27 -6.04
C VAL A 139 -6.33 4.77 -5.77
N PHE A 140 -6.83 4.42 -4.59
CA PHE A 140 -7.14 3.04 -4.24
C PHE A 140 -8.65 2.85 -4.21
N ASP A 141 -9.22 2.12 -5.17
CA ASP A 141 -10.65 1.83 -5.17
C ASP A 141 -10.98 0.52 -4.44
N GLY A 142 -12.02 0.54 -3.62
CA GLY A 142 -12.47 -0.63 -2.87
C GLY A 142 -11.73 -0.87 -1.56
N ALA A 143 -11.23 0.15 -0.87
CA ALA A 143 -10.79 -0.01 0.51
C ALA A 143 -11.98 -0.30 1.43
N MET A 144 -11.88 -1.34 2.26
CA MET A 144 -12.83 -1.59 3.34
C MET A 144 -12.66 -0.57 4.46
N ASN A 145 -13.77 -0.02 4.96
CA ASN A 145 -13.81 1.04 5.97
C ASN A 145 -12.89 2.22 5.60
N PRO A 146 -13.10 2.89 4.45
CA PRO A 146 -12.14 3.81 3.87
C PRO A 146 -11.84 5.00 4.79
N LYS A 147 -12.83 5.48 5.56
CA LYS A 147 -12.65 6.50 6.59
C LYS A 147 -11.59 6.09 7.63
N ARG A 148 -11.73 4.89 8.21
CA ARG A 148 -10.79 4.41 9.23
C ARG A 148 -9.40 4.15 8.66
N LYS A 149 -9.33 3.68 7.41
CA LYS A 149 -8.05 3.49 6.72
C LYS A 149 -7.36 4.82 6.42
N ALA A 150 -8.09 5.84 5.97
CA ALA A 150 -7.56 7.19 5.78
C ALA A 150 -7.03 7.77 7.10
N GLU A 151 -7.78 7.66 8.20
CA GLU A 151 -7.32 8.08 9.53
C GLU A 151 -6.03 7.37 9.96
N LEU A 152 -5.92 6.06 9.72
CA LEU A 152 -4.69 5.30 10.02
C LEU A 152 -3.51 5.70 9.14
N LEU A 153 -3.75 6.04 7.87
CA LEU A 153 -2.71 6.54 6.98
C LEU A 153 -2.19 7.91 7.44
N THR A 154 -3.10 8.81 7.85
CA THR A 154 -2.73 10.11 8.43
C THR A 154 -1.91 9.93 9.71
N GLN A 155 -2.33 9.03 10.60
CA GLN A 155 -1.55 8.73 11.81
C GLN A 155 -0.16 8.18 11.50
N ALA A 156 -0.04 7.30 10.51
CA ALA A 156 1.27 6.78 10.09
C ALA A 156 2.17 7.88 9.50
N GLN A 157 1.60 8.82 8.75
CA GLN A 157 2.30 10.00 8.24
C GLN A 157 2.78 10.90 9.39
N ASP A 158 1.90 11.22 10.34
CA ASP A 158 2.21 12.06 11.50
C ASP A 158 3.31 11.44 12.36
N GLU A 159 3.24 10.12 12.61
CA GLU A 159 4.25 9.39 13.36
C GLU A 159 5.61 9.41 12.63
N PHE A 160 5.63 9.27 11.30
CA PHE A 160 6.84 9.40 10.52
C PHE A 160 7.46 10.80 10.62
N VAL A 161 6.66 11.86 10.45
CA VAL A 161 7.12 13.25 10.54
C VAL A 161 7.68 13.53 11.93
N LYS A 162 6.96 13.11 12.98
CA LYS A 162 7.38 13.25 14.37
C LYS A 162 8.70 12.54 14.65
N ASN A 163 8.83 11.27 14.25
CA ASN A 163 10.04 10.49 14.46
C ASN A 163 11.24 11.07 13.68
N LYS A 164 11.01 11.59 12.48
CA LYS A 164 12.04 12.28 11.69
C LYS A 164 12.47 13.58 12.37
N SER A 165 11.52 14.43 12.80
CA SER A 165 11.85 15.69 13.48
C SER A 165 12.62 15.47 14.77
N PHE A 166 12.25 14.49 15.59
CA PHE A 166 13.00 14.18 16.83
C PHE A 166 14.45 13.78 16.55
N ARG A 167 14.68 12.95 15.53
CA ARG A 167 16.04 12.55 15.14
C ARG A 167 16.86 13.73 14.65
N ASP A 168 16.26 14.59 13.83
CA ASP A 168 16.94 15.76 13.28
C ASP A 168 17.34 16.76 14.38
N HIS A 169 16.45 17.03 15.34
CA HIS A 169 16.77 17.92 16.48
C HIS A 169 17.94 17.39 17.32
N HIS A 170 17.97 16.09 17.64
CA HIS A 170 19.07 15.49 18.39
C HIS A 170 20.39 15.51 17.61
N ALA A 171 20.34 15.26 16.30
CA ALA A 171 21.53 15.33 15.46
C ALA A 171 22.13 16.75 15.46
N LEU A 172 21.30 17.78 15.34
CA LEU A 172 21.76 19.18 15.39
C LEU A 172 22.37 19.55 16.75
N GLN A 173 21.75 19.13 17.86
CA GLN A 173 22.29 19.37 19.21
C GLN A 173 23.67 18.74 19.39
N ASN A 174 23.86 17.51 18.90
CA ASN A 174 25.13 16.81 18.99
C ASN A 174 26.21 17.51 18.14
N LEU A 175 25.88 17.94 16.92
CA LEU A 175 26.81 18.68 16.05
C LEU A 175 27.22 20.03 16.66
N ILE A 176 26.27 20.77 17.23
CA ILE A 176 26.56 22.05 17.89
C ILE A 176 27.44 21.79 19.11
N SER A 177 27.16 20.76 19.90
CA SER A 177 27.96 20.42 21.08
C SER A 177 29.39 20.05 20.71
N ASP A 178 29.57 19.27 19.64
CA ASP A 178 30.88 18.86 19.13
C ASP A 178 31.68 20.06 18.60
N LEU A 179 31.05 20.93 17.81
CA LEU A 179 31.68 22.17 17.33
C LEU A 179 32.04 23.14 18.46
N LEU A 180 31.16 23.28 19.46
CA LEU A 180 31.45 24.11 20.64
C LEU A 180 32.61 23.51 21.44
N GLN A 181 32.63 22.20 21.63
CA GLN A 181 33.71 21.52 22.31
C GLN A 181 35.03 21.68 21.56
N GLN A 182 35.02 21.56 20.23
CA GLN A 182 36.18 21.82 19.37
C GLN A 182 36.64 23.28 19.49
N HIS A 183 35.73 24.25 19.37
CA HIS A 183 36.07 25.67 19.46
C HIS A 183 36.63 26.05 20.83
N VAL A 184 36.02 25.54 21.92
CA VAL A 184 36.51 25.72 23.29
C VAL A 184 37.87 25.05 23.49
N SER A 185 38.14 23.92 22.83
CA SER A 185 39.45 23.25 22.89
C SER A 185 40.54 24.00 22.12
N GLU A 186 40.21 24.63 20.98
CA GLU A 186 41.17 25.35 20.13
C GLU A 186 41.42 26.79 20.58
N HIS A 187 40.40 27.50 21.08
CA HIS A 187 40.47 28.94 21.37
C HIS A 187 40.31 29.27 22.88
N GLY A 188 40.09 28.26 23.72
CA GLY A 188 39.82 28.45 25.14
C GLY A 188 38.42 29.01 25.42
N VAL A 189 38.00 28.97 26.69
CA VAL A 189 36.67 29.47 27.09
C VAL A 189 36.66 31.00 26.98
N PRO A 190 35.71 31.63 26.26
CA PRO A 190 35.55 33.07 26.30
C PRO A 190 35.22 33.49 27.73
N SER A 191 36.19 34.12 28.40
CA SER A 191 36.05 34.60 29.76
C SER A 191 35.08 35.78 29.75
N ALA A 192 33.91 35.60 30.36
CA ALA A 192 32.96 36.69 30.60
C ALA A 192 33.50 37.64 31.68
N VAL A 193 34.55 38.40 31.36
CA VAL A 193 35.12 39.44 32.23
C VAL A 193 35.49 40.63 31.36
N GLU A 194 34.50 41.46 31.03
CA GLU A 194 34.68 42.89 30.77
C GLU A 194 33.31 43.58 30.69
N ARG A 195 32.66 43.66 31.86
CA ARG A 195 31.62 44.65 32.14
C ARG A 195 31.91 45.23 33.52
N ASN A 196 32.77 46.24 33.55
CA ASN A 196 32.76 47.40 34.44
C ASN A 196 34.18 47.97 34.59
N SER A 197 34.50 48.96 33.76
CA SER A 197 35.29 50.13 34.13
C SER A 197 35.05 51.23 33.10
#